data_AF-A0A926ZSH9-F1
#
_entry.id   AF-A0A926ZSH9-F1
#
_cell.length_a   1.000
_cell.length_b   1.000
_cell.length_c   1.000
_cell.angle_alpha   90.00
_cell.angle_beta   90.00
_cell.angle_gamma   90.00
#
_symmetry.space_group_name_H-M   'P 1'
#
loop_
_entity.id
_entity.type
_entity.pdbx_description
1 polymer ?
#
loop_
_entity_poly.entity_id
_entity_poly.type
_entity_poly.pdbx_seq_one_letter_code
_entity_poly.pdbx_strand_id
1 'polypeptide(L)'
;MDSNRSNHTSAHIRRQLSTPWIPQTVKAWQALREQVLVQPTVKKELECDPNWSPIYLKLPKPSNSYSYVETNNYRDIEVFFSNRYGKKEVKPVSEVSARLPELMKIDILHELFVNSGWATTFPESELMLTPPMFNNIYKGALGEVCGKHIFEKVLNINLIELDINEFERFDFKRDKNYVDFKFWNDKSFVQADEILSKIREKMVSVGAEKIFVINILASSDTIFKPYISSDRKIFEVPYLCKNGRVADESIEFILKEFR
;
A
#
# COMPACT_ATOMS: atom_id res chain seq x y z
N MET A 1 -3.52 18.91 -25.79
CA MET A 1 -4.32 17.68 -25.63
C MET A 1 -4.05 17.23 -24.21
N ASP A 2 -4.80 17.78 -23.24
CA ASP A 2 -4.29 17.89 -21.87
C ASP A 2 -4.94 16.88 -20.91
N SER A 3 -5.90 16.08 -21.39
CA SER A 3 -6.45 14.95 -20.63
C SER A 3 -6.74 13.73 -21.50
N ASN A 4 -6.53 12.54 -20.92
CA ASN A 4 -6.90 11.24 -21.49
C ASN A 4 -7.81 10.50 -20.50
N ARG A 5 -8.82 9.79 -21.01
CA ARG A 5 -9.65 8.86 -20.21
C ARG A 5 -9.09 7.44 -20.34
N SER A 6 -8.87 6.76 -19.23
CA SER A 6 -8.40 5.36 -19.21
C SER A 6 -9.20 4.53 -18.22
N ASN A 7 -9.96 3.54 -18.72
CA ASN A 7 -10.82 2.67 -17.92
C ASN A 7 -10.28 1.22 -17.79
N HIS A 8 -9.19 0.88 -18.50
CA HIS A 8 -8.75 -0.51 -18.65
C HIS A 8 -8.08 -1.09 -17.40
N THR A 9 -7.27 -0.31 -16.68
CA THR A 9 -6.44 -0.84 -15.59
C THR A 9 -7.23 -1.08 -14.29
N SER A 10 -8.29 -0.31 -14.03
CA SER A 10 -9.16 -0.57 -12.87
C SER A 10 -9.99 -1.85 -13.04
N ALA A 11 -10.39 -2.17 -14.29
CA ALA A 11 -11.03 -3.43 -14.62
C ALA A 11 -10.09 -4.62 -14.43
N HIS A 12 -8.79 -4.43 -14.72
CA HIS A 12 -7.77 -5.45 -14.49
C HIS A 12 -7.66 -5.86 -13.01
N ILE A 13 -7.52 -4.90 -12.08
CA ILE A 13 -7.47 -5.19 -10.64
C ILE A 13 -8.74 -5.90 -10.17
N ARG A 14 -9.92 -5.36 -10.52
CA ARG A 14 -11.18 -5.95 -10.10
C ARG A 14 -11.34 -7.39 -10.58
N ARG A 15 -10.97 -7.65 -11.84
CA ARG A 15 -11.00 -9.00 -12.42
C ARG A 15 -10.06 -9.94 -11.66
N GLN A 16 -8.87 -9.47 -11.30
CA GLN A 16 -7.91 -10.28 -10.54
C GLN A 16 -8.43 -10.61 -9.15
N LEU A 17 -8.96 -9.63 -8.41
CA LEU A 17 -9.57 -9.82 -7.09
C LEU A 17 -10.84 -10.69 -7.13
N SER A 18 -11.54 -10.76 -8.27
CA SER A 18 -12.68 -11.67 -8.46
C SER A 18 -12.29 -13.06 -8.95
N THR A 19 -11.02 -13.29 -9.30
CA THR A 19 -10.54 -14.59 -9.76
C THR A 19 -10.26 -15.47 -8.54
N PRO A 20 -10.62 -16.76 -8.56
CA PRO A 20 -10.26 -17.67 -7.47
C PRO A 20 -8.75 -17.69 -7.20
N TRP A 21 -8.40 -17.68 -5.92
CA TRP A 21 -7.01 -17.85 -5.50
C TRP A 21 -6.60 -19.30 -5.63
N ILE A 22 -5.65 -19.54 -6.52
CA ILE A 22 -4.95 -20.80 -6.75
C ILE A 22 -3.46 -20.48 -6.78
N PRO A 23 -2.54 -21.47 -6.63
CA PRO A 23 -1.11 -21.20 -6.56
C PRO A 23 -0.59 -20.29 -7.69
N GLN A 24 -1.12 -20.47 -8.90
CA GLN A 24 -0.75 -19.67 -10.07
C GLN A 24 -1.20 -18.21 -9.97
N THR A 25 -2.43 -17.94 -9.50
CA THR A 25 -2.97 -16.57 -9.39
C THR A 25 -2.38 -15.82 -8.21
N VAL A 26 -2.07 -16.52 -7.11
CA VAL A 26 -1.30 -15.99 -5.97
C VAL A 26 0.10 -15.58 -6.43
N LYS A 27 0.81 -16.45 -7.15
CA LYS A 27 2.14 -16.13 -7.68
C LYS A 27 2.12 -14.93 -8.62
N ALA A 28 1.12 -14.83 -9.49
CA ALA A 28 0.95 -13.68 -10.38
C ALA A 28 0.66 -12.38 -9.61
N TRP A 29 -0.12 -12.44 -8.53
CA TRP A 29 -0.36 -11.29 -7.66
C TRP A 29 0.91 -10.84 -6.93
N GLN A 30 1.67 -11.78 -6.35
CA GLN A 30 2.94 -11.49 -5.69
C GLN A 30 3.95 -10.90 -6.69
N ALA A 31 4.04 -11.43 -7.90
CA ALA A 31 4.91 -10.89 -8.95
C ALA A 31 4.51 -9.45 -9.35
N LEU A 32 3.21 -9.14 -9.41
CA LEU A 32 2.74 -7.79 -9.67
C LEU A 32 3.15 -6.82 -8.54
N ARG A 33 2.99 -7.25 -7.28
CA ARG A 33 3.39 -6.45 -6.10
C ARG A 33 4.89 -6.19 -6.07
N GLU A 34 5.68 -7.20 -6.41
CA GLU A 34 7.13 -7.07 -6.55
C GLU A 34 7.48 -6.08 -7.68
N GLN A 35 6.85 -6.22 -8.84
CA GLN A 35 7.12 -5.36 -9.99
C GLN A 35 6.87 -3.87 -9.68
N VAL A 36 5.77 -3.55 -8.98
CA VAL A 36 5.47 -2.15 -8.65
C VAL A 36 6.47 -1.56 -7.65
N LEU A 37 7.10 -2.39 -6.81
CA LEU A 37 8.18 -1.97 -5.89
C LEU A 37 9.50 -1.77 -6.62
N VAL A 38 9.85 -2.70 -7.52
CA VAL A 38 11.08 -2.64 -8.33
C VAL A 38 11.06 -1.44 -9.27
N GLN A 39 9.95 -1.22 -9.98
CA GLN A 39 9.89 -0.25 -11.06
C GLN A 39 8.56 0.52 -11.08
N PRO A 40 8.29 1.40 -10.12
CA PRO A 40 7.10 2.26 -10.14
C PRO A 40 7.10 3.29 -11.28
N THR A 41 8.26 3.53 -11.89
CA THR A 41 8.43 4.37 -13.08
C THR A 41 9.48 3.74 -14.02
N VAL A 42 9.28 3.86 -15.33
CA VAL A 42 10.23 3.37 -16.35
C VAL A 42 10.81 4.56 -17.11
N LYS A 43 12.13 4.75 -17.02
CA LYS A 43 12.82 5.89 -17.63
C LYS A 43 12.56 5.96 -19.14
N LYS A 44 12.75 4.85 -19.83
CA LYS A 44 12.50 4.72 -21.28
C LYS A 44 11.51 3.59 -21.54
N GLU A 45 10.50 3.82 -22.38
CA GLU A 45 9.48 2.81 -22.71
C GLU A 45 10.08 1.50 -23.23
N LEU A 46 11.20 1.58 -23.98
CA LEU A 46 11.92 0.41 -24.50
C LEU A 46 12.52 -0.50 -23.42
N GLU A 47 12.68 -0.01 -22.19
CA GLU A 47 13.18 -0.76 -21.03
C GLU A 47 12.04 -1.47 -20.28
N CYS A 48 10.78 -1.21 -20.64
CA CYS A 48 9.63 -1.85 -20.02
C CYS A 48 9.48 -3.28 -20.54
N ASP A 49 9.42 -4.25 -19.61
CA ASP A 49 8.96 -5.60 -19.96
C ASP A 49 7.53 -5.51 -20.51
N PRO A 50 7.26 -6.02 -21.74
CA PRO A 50 5.94 -6.02 -22.34
C PRO A 50 4.86 -6.67 -21.46
N ASN A 51 5.22 -7.66 -20.63
CA ASN A 51 4.31 -8.31 -19.69
C ASN A 51 3.73 -7.33 -18.65
N TRP A 52 4.49 -6.30 -18.29
CA TRP A 52 4.10 -5.28 -17.32
C TRP A 52 3.59 -4.00 -17.98
N SER A 53 3.69 -3.85 -19.31
CA SER A 53 3.17 -2.67 -20.02
C SER A 53 1.74 -2.24 -19.61
N PRO A 54 0.77 -3.14 -19.31
CA PRO A 54 -0.60 -2.73 -18.97
C PRO A 54 -0.75 -2.01 -17.62
N ILE A 55 0.24 -2.10 -16.73
CA ILE A 55 0.20 -1.48 -15.40
C ILE A 55 0.71 -0.03 -15.43
N TYR A 56 1.32 0.38 -16.55
CA TYR A 56 1.88 1.70 -16.76
C TYR A 56 1.03 2.59 -17.68
N LEU A 57 1.21 3.89 -17.50
CA LEU A 57 0.70 4.97 -18.33
C LEU A 57 1.90 5.64 -19.01
N LYS A 58 1.81 5.82 -20.34
CA LYS A 58 2.78 6.62 -21.09
C LYS A 58 2.53 8.11 -20.90
N LEU A 59 3.56 8.83 -20.48
CA LEU A 59 3.55 10.27 -20.35
C LEU A 59 3.84 10.93 -21.71
N PRO A 60 3.23 12.09 -22.03
CA PRO A 60 3.51 12.81 -23.28
C PRO A 60 4.92 13.38 -23.33
N LYS A 61 5.53 13.63 -22.16
CA LYS A 61 6.93 14.00 -21.96
C LYS A 61 7.43 13.32 -20.68
N PRO A 62 8.73 12.96 -20.59
CA PRO A 62 9.29 12.45 -19.35
C PRO A 62 8.95 13.35 -18.16
N SER A 63 8.49 12.75 -17.07
CA SER A 63 8.13 13.44 -15.82
C SER A 63 8.26 12.46 -14.66
N ASN A 64 8.30 12.98 -13.44
CA ASN A 64 8.27 12.20 -12.20
C ASN A 64 6.88 12.19 -11.53
N SER A 65 5.90 12.84 -12.16
CA SER A 65 4.55 12.93 -11.64
C SER A 65 3.50 13.23 -12.70
N TYR A 66 2.26 12.89 -12.37
CA TYR A 66 1.06 13.36 -13.07
C TYR A 66 -0.11 13.43 -12.07
N SER A 67 -1.25 13.99 -12.49
CA SER A 67 -2.44 14.13 -11.63
C SER A 67 -3.65 13.45 -12.26
N TYR A 68 -4.63 13.05 -11.45
CA TYR A 68 -5.86 12.45 -11.95
C TYR A 68 -7.06 12.82 -11.08
N VAL A 69 -8.25 12.74 -11.68
CA VAL A 69 -9.53 12.67 -10.97
C VAL A 69 -10.08 11.27 -11.20
N GLU A 70 -10.66 10.69 -10.15
CA GLU A 70 -11.42 9.46 -10.27
C GLU A 70 -12.80 9.61 -9.67
N THR A 71 -13.76 8.91 -10.27
CA THR A 71 -15.08 8.69 -9.68
C THR A 71 -15.43 7.21 -9.77
N ASN A 72 -16.39 6.79 -8.92
CA ASN A 72 -16.95 5.44 -8.92
C ASN A 72 -15.90 4.33 -8.71
N ASN A 73 -14.98 4.49 -7.75
CA ASN A 73 -13.90 3.53 -7.46
C ASN A 73 -13.05 3.23 -8.70
N TYR A 74 -12.47 4.28 -9.29
CA TYR A 74 -11.65 4.18 -10.50
C TYR A 74 -12.37 3.65 -11.75
N ARG A 75 -13.71 3.64 -11.81
CA ARG A 75 -14.42 3.28 -13.07
C ARG A 75 -14.24 4.35 -14.13
N ASP A 76 -14.21 5.62 -13.71
CA ASP A 76 -13.98 6.75 -14.57
C ASP A 76 -12.73 7.47 -14.06
N ILE A 77 -11.69 7.51 -14.89
CA ILE A 77 -10.42 8.18 -14.58
C ILE A 77 -10.13 9.21 -15.65
N GLU A 78 -9.92 10.45 -15.24
CA GLU A 78 -9.39 11.51 -16.08
C GLU A 78 -7.98 11.86 -15.63
N VAL A 79 -7.00 11.69 -16.51
CA VAL A 79 -5.59 11.96 -16.22
C VAL A 79 -5.16 13.30 -16.81
N PHE A 80 -4.35 14.04 -16.07
CA PHE A 80 -3.78 15.34 -16.42
C PHE A 80 -2.26 15.28 -16.36
N PHE A 81 -1.60 15.69 -17.45
CA PHE A 81 -0.14 15.76 -17.57
C PHE A 81 0.41 17.18 -17.38
N SER A 82 -0.44 18.11 -16.96
CA SER A 82 -0.09 19.51 -16.68
C SER A 82 -0.95 20.04 -15.55
N ASN A 83 -0.59 21.21 -15.01
CA ASN A 83 -1.35 21.86 -13.93
C ASN A 83 -2.66 22.53 -14.41
N ARG A 84 -3.15 22.17 -15.60
CA ARG A 84 -4.35 22.73 -16.23
C ARG A 84 -5.57 21.84 -15.99
N TYR A 85 -5.96 21.70 -14.72
CA TYR A 85 -7.15 20.94 -14.31
C TYR A 85 -8.29 21.83 -13.78
N GLY A 86 -8.16 23.16 -13.90
CA GLY A 86 -9.18 24.12 -13.48
C GLY A 86 -9.42 24.08 -11.98
N LYS A 87 -10.69 24.03 -11.56
CA LYS A 87 -11.10 23.96 -10.14
C LYS A 87 -11.28 22.52 -9.63
N LYS A 88 -10.88 21.50 -10.39
CA LYS A 88 -11.04 20.09 -9.98
C LYS A 88 -10.08 19.77 -8.83
N GLU A 89 -10.57 19.04 -7.83
CA GLU A 89 -9.72 18.44 -6.80
C GLU A 89 -9.04 17.20 -7.39
N VAL A 90 -7.74 17.31 -7.63
CA VAL A 90 -6.95 16.25 -8.27
C VAL A 90 -6.10 15.49 -7.24
N LYS A 91 -5.88 14.21 -7.51
CA LYS A 91 -4.98 13.34 -6.75
C LYS A 91 -3.66 13.20 -7.52
N PRO A 92 -2.50 13.42 -6.91
CA PRO A 92 -1.20 13.24 -7.56
C PRO A 92 -0.74 11.78 -7.53
N VAL A 93 -0.10 11.34 -8.61
CA VAL A 93 0.78 10.16 -8.65
C VAL A 93 2.21 10.68 -8.69
N SER A 94 2.92 10.56 -7.57
CA SER A 94 4.31 11.02 -7.42
C SER A 94 4.99 10.30 -6.24
N GLU A 95 6.32 10.37 -6.20
CA GLU A 95 7.13 9.92 -5.07
C GLU A 95 6.64 10.53 -3.73
N VAL A 96 6.35 11.83 -3.74
CA VAL A 96 5.85 12.56 -2.56
C VAL A 96 4.48 12.06 -2.14
N SER A 97 3.56 11.81 -3.08
CA SER A 97 2.22 11.30 -2.75
C SER A 97 2.21 9.82 -2.36
N ALA A 98 3.30 9.09 -2.66
CA ALA A 98 3.61 7.77 -2.12
C ALA A 98 4.33 7.83 -0.76
N ARG A 99 4.70 9.02 -0.28
CA ARG A 99 5.49 9.22 0.96
C ARG A 99 6.80 8.42 0.98
N LEU A 100 7.31 8.05 -0.20
CA LEU A 100 8.56 7.32 -0.34
C LEU A 100 9.75 8.07 0.29
N PRO A 101 9.88 9.42 0.18
CA PRO A 101 10.96 10.15 0.83
C PRO A 101 10.90 10.08 2.35
N GLU A 102 9.73 9.85 2.94
CA GLU A 102 9.58 9.65 4.38
C GLU A 102 10.03 8.24 4.80
N LEU A 103 9.70 7.22 3.98
CA LEU A 103 10.20 5.86 4.18
C LEU A 103 11.73 5.81 4.09
N MET A 104 12.31 6.47 3.09
CA MET A 104 13.76 6.45 2.84
C MET A 104 14.56 7.24 3.89
N LYS A 105 13.91 8.02 4.76
CA LYS A 105 14.57 8.63 5.94
C LYS A 105 14.73 7.65 7.11
N ILE A 106 14.04 6.52 7.08
CA ILE A 106 14.12 5.49 8.11
C ILE A 106 15.20 4.49 7.68
N ASP A 107 16.35 4.53 8.34
CA ASP A 107 17.57 3.81 7.91
C ASP A 107 17.31 2.33 7.61
N ILE A 108 16.61 1.62 8.50
CA ILE A 108 16.32 0.19 8.35
C ILE A 108 15.43 -0.11 7.13
N LEU A 109 14.53 0.81 6.75
CA LEU A 109 13.68 0.67 5.57
C LEU A 109 14.44 1.07 4.29
N HIS A 110 15.29 2.09 4.36
CA HIS A 110 16.15 2.44 3.23
C HIS A 110 17.09 1.28 2.89
N GLU A 111 17.72 0.66 3.88
CA GLU A 111 18.55 -0.53 3.70
C GLU A 111 17.77 -1.69 3.07
N LEU A 112 16.54 -1.97 3.55
CA LEU A 112 15.65 -2.95 2.94
C LEU A 112 15.45 -2.70 1.44
N PHE A 113 15.12 -1.47 1.05
CA PHE A 113 14.83 -1.16 -0.36
C PHE A 113 16.06 -1.32 -1.24
N VAL A 114 17.21 -0.84 -0.78
CA VAL A 114 18.49 -0.99 -1.49
C VAL A 114 18.84 -2.46 -1.67
N ASN A 115 18.76 -3.25 -0.60
CA ASN A 115 19.12 -4.67 -0.64
C ASN A 115 18.16 -5.52 -1.49
N SER A 116 16.88 -5.14 -1.55
CA SER A 116 15.88 -5.80 -2.39
C SER A 116 15.90 -5.34 -3.86
N GLY A 117 16.67 -4.30 -4.19
CA GLY A 117 16.65 -3.71 -5.54
C GLY A 117 15.36 -2.96 -5.87
N TRP A 118 14.65 -2.48 -4.85
CA TRP A 118 13.42 -1.70 -5.02
C TRP A 118 13.71 -0.22 -5.26
N ALA A 119 12.78 0.47 -5.91
CA ALA A 119 12.94 1.87 -6.20
C ALA A 119 12.89 2.73 -4.93
N THR A 120 13.96 3.49 -4.70
CA THR A 120 14.05 4.48 -3.62
C THR A 120 13.67 5.89 -4.07
N THR A 121 13.52 6.10 -5.40
CA THR A 121 13.12 7.39 -5.99
C THR A 121 12.28 7.23 -7.26
N PHE A 122 11.57 8.29 -7.66
CA PHE A 122 10.88 8.38 -8.96
C PHE A 122 11.64 9.34 -9.89
N PRO A 123 12.53 8.85 -10.76
CA PRO A 123 13.19 9.69 -11.75
C PRO A 123 12.22 10.19 -12.82
N GLU A 124 12.61 11.24 -13.57
CA GLU A 124 11.91 11.61 -14.81
C GLU A 124 11.84 10.41 -15.76
N SER A 125 10.62 10.03 -16.11
CA SER A 125 10.32 8.74 -16.74
C SER A 125 9.28 8.88 -17.83
N GLU A 126 9.41 8.07 -18.89
CA GLU A 126 8.42 8.00 -19.97
C GLU A 126 7.16 7.23 -19.56
N LEU A 127 7.28 6.25 -18.66
CA LEU A 127 6.16 5.49 -18.13
C LEU A 127 6.06 5.63 -16.60
N MET A 128 4.84 5.73 -16.09
CA MET A 128 4.55 5.72 -14.66
C MET A 128 3.37 4.80 -14.36
N LEU A 129 3.31 4.19 -13.17
CA LEU A 129 2.15 3.37 -12.79
C LEU A 129 0.83 4.13 -12.99
N THR A 130 -0.17 3.45 -13.51
CA THR A 130 -1.53 4.00 -13.62
C THR A 130 -2.12 4.34 -12.23
N PRO A 131 -3.15 5.21 -12.13
CA PRO A 131 -3.70 5.58 -10.81
C PRO A 131 -4.14 4.42 -9.92
N PRO A 132 -4.84 3.38 -10.42
CA PRO A 132 -5.26 2.28 -9.58
C PRO A 132 -4.07 1.37 -9.18
N MET A 133 -3.06 1.21 -10.04
CA MET A 133 -1.82 0.48 -9.69
C MET A 133 -1.05 1.21 -8.60
N PHE A 134 -0.88 2.52 -8.75
CA PHE A 134 -0.17 3.35 -7.78
C PHE A 134 -0.85 3.34 -6.40
N ASN A 135 -2.18 3.57 -6.35
CA ASN A 135 -2.84 3.71 -5.06
C ASN A 135 -3.21 2.40 -4.38
N ASN A 136 -3.63 1.39 -5.13
CA ASN A 136 -4.17 0.18 -4.53
C ASN A 136 -3.11 -0.92 -4.41
N ILE A 137 -2.13 -0.95 -5.32
CA ILE A 137 -1.12 -2.01 -5.36
C ILE A 137 0.21 -1.52 -4.82
N TYR A 138 0.80 -0.47 -5.40
CA TYR A 138 2.10 0.04 -4.97
C TYR A 138 2.11 0.51 -3.52
N LYS A 139 1.19 1.39 -3.12
CA LYS A 139 1.10 1.82 -1.71
C LYS A 139 0.78 0.69 -0.74
N GLY A 140 -0.03 -0.28 -1.16
CA GLY A 140 -0.28 -1.50 -0.38
C GLY A 140 1.01 -2.31 -0.18
N ALA A 141 1.78 -2.50 -1.26
CA ALA A 141 3.05 -3.21 -1.25
C ALA A 141 4.08 -2.51 -0.36
N LEU A 142 4.19 -1.18 -0.44
CA LEU A 142 5.01 -0.40 0.48
C LEU A 142 4.63 -0.66 1.94
N GLY A 143 3.32 -0.64 2.23
CA GLY A 143 2.79 -0.90 3.57
C GLY A 143 3.22 -2.25 4.12
N GLU A 144 2.97 -3.30 3.35
CA GLU A 144 3.24 -4.68 3.73
C GLU A 144 4.74 -4.95 3.94
N VAL A 145 5.59 -4.58 2.97
CA VAL A 145 7.03 -4.90 3.06
C VAL A 145 7.71 -4.13 4.18
N CYS A 146 7.33 -2.86 4.40
CA CYS A 146 7.88 -2.05 5.49
C CYS A 146 7.40 -2.57 6.86
N GLY A 147 6.10 -2.85 6.98
CA GLY A 147 5.50 -3.36 8.20
C GLY A 147 6.10 -4.70 8.61
N LYS A 148 6.15 -5.66 7.68
CA LYS A 148 6.75 -6.98 7.90
C LYS A 148 8.21 -6.87 8.33
N HIS A 149 9.00 -6.03 7.66
CA HIS A 149 10.41 -5.87 7.99
C HIS A 149 10.64 -5.34 9.41
N ILE A 150 9.82 -4.39 9.87
CA ILE A 150 9.90 -3.87 11.25
C ILE A 150 9.47 -4.93 12.25
N PHE A 151 8.42 -5.71 11.95
CA PHE A 151 8.01 -6.84 12.78
C PHE A 151 9.13 -7.86 12.97
N GLU A 152 9.81 -8.23 11.89
CA GLU A 152 10.86 -9.24 11.95
C GLU A 152 12.15 -8.71 12.59
N LYS A 153 12.58 -7.49 12.24
CA LYS A 153 13.90 -6.94 12.65
C LYS A 153 13.88 -6.17 13.96
N VAL A 154 12.79 -5.49 14.28
CA VAL A 154 12.70 -4.64 15.48
C VAL A 154 11.92 -5.35 16.58
N LEU A 155 10.76 -5.92 16.25
CA LEU A 155 9.90 -6.61 17.22
C LEU A 155 10.33 -8.07 17.48
N ASN A 156 11.20 -8.63 16.63
CA ASN A 156 11.56 -10.06 16.64
C ASN A 156 10.31 -10.97 16.58
N ILE A 157 9.31 -10.54 15.81
CA ILE A 157 8.08 -11.27 15.54
C ILE A 157 8.12 -11.73 14.09
N ASN A 158 8.32 -13.03 13.88
CA ASN A 158 8.24 -13.62 12.55
C ASN A 158 6.78 -13.68 12.10
N LEU A 159 6.48 -13.03 10.97
CA LEU A 159 5.17 -13.02 10.34
C LEU A 159 5.20 -13.96 9.13
N ILE A 160 4.19 -14.83 9.03
CA ILE A 160 4.04 -15.76 7.92
C ILE A 160 2.97 -15.28 6.94
N GLU A 161 3.16 -15.63 5.67
CA GLU A 161 2.18 -15.43 4.61
C GLU A 161 0.89 -16.20 4.91
N LEU A 162 -0.23 -15.72 4.37
CA LEU A 162 -1.51 -16.39 4.51
C LEU A 162 -1.63 -17.59 3.56
N ASP A 163 -2.33 -18.63 4.01
CA ASP A 163 -2.65 -19.77 3.17
C ASP A 163 -3.61 -19.35 2.03
N ILE A 164 -3.65 -20.11 0.94
CA ILE A 164 -4.49 -19.79 -0.24
C ILE A 164 -5.97 -19.53 0.14
N ASN A 165 -6.49 -20.27 1.12
CA ASN A 165 -7.87 -20.14 1.58
C ASN A 165 -8.12 -18.88 2.42
N GLU A 166 -7.06 -18.26 2.93
CA GLU A 166 -7.06 -17.04 3.74
C GLU A 166 -6.54 -15.83 2.95
N PHE A 167 -6.12 -16.02 1.71
CA PHE A 167 -5.49 -15.00 0.88
C PHE A 167 -6.41 -13.78 0.69
N GLU A 168 -5.82 -12.56 0.70
CA GLU A 168 -6.52 -11.26 0.67
C GLU A 168 -7.49 -10.99 1.84
N ARG A 169 -7.47 -11.80 2.91
CA ARG A 169 -8.24 -11.51 4.13
C ARG A 169 -7.53 -10.46 4.98
N PHE A 170 -6.25 -10.67 5.22
CA PHE A 170 -5.31 -9.75 5.87
C PHE A 170 -3.95 -9.89 5.17
N ASP A 171 -2.90 -9.26 5.70
CA ASP A 171 -1.60 -9.29 5.05
C ASP A 171 -0.75 -10.45 5.54
N PHE A 172 -0.66 -10.62 6.87
CA PHE A 172 0.16 -11.66 7.49
C PHE A 172 -0.48 -12.21 8.77
N LYS A 173 0.09 -13.32 9.28
CA LYS A 173 -0.29 -13.87 10.58
C LYS A 173 0.92 -14.36 11.39
N ARG A 174 0.70 -14.55 12.68
CA ARG A 174 1.50 -15.41 13.56
C ARG A 174 0.51 -16.12 14.48
N ASP A 175 0.50 -17.45 14.43
CA ASP A 175 -0.50 -18.28 15.11
C ASP A 175 -1.94 -17.85 14.75
N LYS A 176 -2.73 -17.39 15.73
CA LYS A 176 -4.10 -16.88 15.54
C LYS A 176 -4.18 -15.34 15.56
N ASN A 177 -3.04 -14.66 15.58
CA ASN A 177 -2.94 -13.21 15.51
C ASN A 177 -2.64 -12.78 14.07
N TYR A 178 -3.49 -11.93 13.52
CA TYR A 178 -3.37 -11.42 12.16
C TYR A 178 -2.88 -9.97 12.18
N VAL A 179 -2.22 -9.57 11.10
CA VAL A 179 -1.73 -8.21 10.88
C VAL A 179 -2.18 -7.74 9.51
N ASP A 180 -2.64 -6.51 9.46
CA ASP A 180 -3.07 -5.81 8.26
C ASP A 180 -2.44 -4.40 8.29
N PHE A 181 -1.48 -4.19 7.41
CA PHE A 181 -0.72 -2.98 7.28
C PHE A 181 -1.45 -2.00 6.37
N LYS A 182 -1.49 -0.75 6.82
CA LYS A 182 -2.15 0.33 6.13
C LYS A 182 -1.16 1.41 5.78
N PHE A 183 -1.39 2.05 4.65
CA PHE A 183 -0.58 3.15 4.14
C PHE A 183 -1.47 4.37 3.92
N TRP A 184 -2.10 4.79 5.00
CA TRP A 184 -3.10 5.86 5.00
C TRP A 184 -2.46 7.23 5.22
N ASN A 185 -3.19 8.26 4.82
CA ASN A 185 -2.91 9.63 5.24
C ASN A 185 -3.78 9.92 6.47
N ASP A 186 -3.28 10.74 7.40
CA ASP A 186 -3.88 10.98 8.72
C ASP A 186 -5.37 11.39 8.74
N LYS A 187 -5.87 11.93 7.63
CA LYS A 187 -7.28 12.35 7.47
C LYS A 187 -8.25 11.18 7.29
N SER A 188 -7.76 9.95 7.15
CA SER A 188 -8.60 8.76 6.91
C SER A 188 -9.12 8.10 8.19
N PHE A 189 -8.79 8.62 9.37
CA PHE A 189 -9.10 7.97 10.64
C PHE A 189 -10.46 8.42 11.21
N VAL A 190 -11.53 7.90 10.62
CA VAL A 190 -12.85 7.83 11.25
C VAL A 190 -13.32 6.39 11.15
N GLN A 191 -13.25 5.64 12.25
CA GLN A 191 -13.82 4.30 12.32
C GLN A 191 -15.34 4.43 12.21
N ALA A 192 -15.87 4.13 11.04
CA ALA A 192 -17.30 3.83 10.90
C ALA A 192 -17.54 2.39 11.40
N ASP A 193 -18.68 2.14 12.05
CA ASP A 193 -19.11 0.80 12.48
C ASP A 193 -19.04 -0.23 11.33
N GLU A 194 -19.23 0.22 10.09
CA GLU A 194 -19.10 -0.61 8.88
C GLU A 194 -17.69 -1.19 8.67
N ILE A 195 -16.63 -0.45 9.02
CA ILE A 195 -15.25 -0.93 8.88
C ILE A 195 -15.00 -2.05 9.89
N LEU A 196 -15.43 -1.85 11.14
CA LEU A 196 -15.32 -2.86 12.20
C LEU A 196 -16.12 -4.12 11.86
N SER A 197 -17.33 -3.99 11.29
CA SER A 197 -18.13 -5.13 10.83
C SER A 197 -17.38 -5.96 9.80
N LYS A 198 -16.80 -5.33 8.78
CA LYS A 198 -16.03 -6.03 7.73
C LYS A 198 -14.79 -6.72 8.28
N ILE A 199 -14.11 -6.11 9.24
CA ILE A 199 -12.97 -6.75 9.93
C ILE A 199 -13.45 -7.99 10.67
N ARG A 200 -14.56 -7.91 11.41
CA ARG A 200 -15.11 -9.05 12.16
C ARG A 200 -15.52 -10.20 11.24
N GLU A 201 -16.16 -9.92 10.12
CA GLU A 201 -16.51 -10.93 9.10
C GLU A 201 -15.25 -11.67 8.60
N LYS A 202 -14.18 -10.92 8.29
CA LYS A 202 -12.89 -11.50 7.90
C LYS A 202 -12.30 -12.35 9.02
N MET A 203 -12.29 -11.87 10.26
CA MET A 203 -11.80 -12.62 11.42
C MET A 203 -12.51 -13.96 11.59
N VAL A 204 -13.84 -13.99 11.48
CA VAL A 204 -14.62 -15.23 11.57
C VAL A 204 -14.22 -16.20 10.45
N SER A 205 -14.04 -15.70 9.23
CA SER A 205 -13.69 -16.55 8.08
C SER A 205 -12.33 -17.26 8.17
N VAL A 206 -11.39 -16.70 8.95
CA VAL A 206 -10.04 -17.25 9.14
C VAL A 206 -9.79 -17.76 10.56
N GLY A 207 -10.81 -17.72 11.42
CA GLY A 207 -10.71 -18.07 12.83
C GLY A 207 -9.65 -17.27 13.59
N ALA A 208 -9.58 -15.95 13.36
CA ALA A 208 -8.64 -15.05 14.02
C ALA A 208 -9.04 -14.79 15.49
N GLU A 209 -8.04 -14.81 16.38
CA GLU A 209 -8.20 -14.41 17.78
C GLU A 209 -8.01 -12.90 17.95
N LYS A 210 -6.95 -12.37 17.33
CA LYS A 210 -6.64 -10.93 17.30
C LYS A 210 -6.33 -10.48 15.87
N ILE A 211 -6.62 -9.22 15.59
CA ILE A 211 -6.18 -8.51 14.39
C ILE A 211 -5.56 -7.17 14.79
N PHE A 212 -4.38 -6.90 14.23
CA PHE A 212 -3.69 -5.63 14.34
C PHE A 212 -3.77 -4.90 13.00
N VAL A 213 -4.52 -3.80 12.96
CA VAL A 213 -4.55 -2.90 11.81
C VAL A 213 -3.55 -1.78 12.08
N ILE A 214 -2.45 -1.76 11.33
CA ILE A 214 -1.28 -0.94 11.64
C ILE A 214 -1.00 -0.01 10.48
N ASN A 215 -1.21 1.28 10.67
CA ASN A 215 -0.76 2.25 9.68
C ASN A 215 0.78 2.39 9.75
N ILE A 216 1.48 2.51 8.61
CA ILE A 216 2.95 2.56 8.61
C ILE A 216 3.46 3.94 9.01
N LEU A 217 2.92 5.01 8.44
CA LEU A 217 3.45 6.37 8.60
C LEU A 217 2.40 7.33 9.17
N ALA A 218 2.81 8.15 10.13
CA ALA A 218 2.06 9.32 10.62
C ALA A 218 2.63 10.64 10.08
N SER A 219 1.82 11.71 10.01
CA SER A 219 2.38 13.07 9.91
C SER A 219 2.97 13.50 11.26
N SER A 220 3.71 14.61 11.26
CA SER A 220 4.45 15.08 12.44
C SER A 220 3.57 15.38 13.66
N ASP A 221 2.32 15.78 13.45
CA ASP A 221 1.35 16.18 14.48
C ASP A 221 0.45 15.03 14.97
N THR A 222 0.50 13.84 14.35
CA THR A 222 -0.34 12.70 14.74
C THR A 222 -0.03 12.26 16.18
N ILE A 223 -1.04 12.23 17.05
CA ILE A 223 -0.89 11.76 18.42
C ILE A 223 -0.98 10.23 18.45
N PHE A 224 -0.12 9.58 19.24
CA PHE A 224 -0.26 8.14 19.46
C PHE A 224 -1.47 7.84 20.35
N LYS A 225 -2.56 7.41 19.72
CA LYS A 225 -3.77 7.00 20.41
C LYS A 225 -4.30 5.71 19.75
N PRO A 226 -3.83 4.53 20.19
CA PRO A 226 -4.32 3.28 19.65
C PRO A 226 -5.77 3.05 20.05
N TYR A 227 -6.49 2.32 19.19
CA TYR A 227 -7.83 1.83 19.49
C TYR A 227 -7.77 0.35 19.85
N ILE A 228 -8.58 -0.04 20.83
CA ILE A 228 -8.78 -1.42 21.22
C ILE A 228 -10.29 -1.66 21.29
N SER A 229 -10.78 -2.68 20.60
CA SER A 229 -12.20 -3.06 20.69
C SER A 229 -12.57 -3.54 22.10
N SER A 230 -13.86 -3.44 22.45
CA SER A 230 -14.36 -3.84 23.77
C SER A 230 -14.07 -5.30 24.14
N ASP A 231 -14.07 -6.20 23.16
CA ASP A 231 -13.72 -7.61 23.30
C ASP A 231 -12.20 -7.89 23.20
N ARG A 232 -11.38 -6.85 23.05
CA ARG A 232 -9.92 -6.90 22.92
C ARG A 232 -9.43 -7.83 21.81
N LYS A 233 -10.14 -7.84 20.68
CA LYS A 233 -9.80 -8.63 19.49
C LYS A 233 -9.28 -7.78 18.34
N ILE A 234 -9.66 -6.52 18.25
CA ILE A 234 -9.23 -5.59 17.20
C ILE A 234 -8.37 -4.51 17.84
N PHE A 235 -7.15 -4.40 17.34
CA PHE A 235 -6.16 -3.42 17.78
C PHE A 235 -5.82 -2.55 16.57
N GLU A 236 -6.00 -1.24 16.69
CA GLU A 236 -5.56 -0.32 15.65
C GLU A 236 -4.40 0.52 16.15
N VAL A 237 -3.30 0.48 15.42
CA VAL A 237 -2.08 1.21 15.71
C VAL A 237 -2.00 2.39 14.72
N PRO A 238 -2.00 3.64 15.22
CA PRO A 238 -2.16 4.83 14.37
C PRO A 238 -0.97 5.08 13.44
N TYR A 239 0.21 4.58 13.81
CA TYR A 239 1.42 4.58 12.99
C TYR A 239 2.45 3.60 13.55
N LEU A 240 3.35 3.09 12.71
CA LEU A 240 4.51 2.30 13.11
C LEU A 240 5.79 3.14 13.09
N CYS A 241 5.82 4.15 12.22
CA CYS A 241 6.93 5.06 12.01
C CYS A 241 6.44 6.51 12.00
N LYS A 242 7.25 7.40 12.56
CA LYS A 242 6.99 8.83 12.61
C LYS A 242 8.28 9.61 12.66
N ASN A 243 8.34 10.76 11.98
CA ASN A 243 9.50 11.66 11.99
C ASN A 243 10.82 10.96 11.59
N GLY A 244 10.78 10.11 10.56
CA GLY A 244 11.97 9.44 10.01
C GLY A 244 12.52 8.29 10.86
N ARG A 245 11.75 7.77 11.82
CA ARG A 245 12.16 6.62 12.65
C ARG A 245 10.97 5.71 12.97
N VAL A 246 11.29 4.49 13.41
CA VAL A 246 10.33 3.59 14.05
C VAL A 246 9.90 4.21 15.38
N ALA A 247 8.60 4.18 15.69
CA ALA A 247 8.04 4.81 16.88
C ALA A 247 8.09 3.87 18.09
N ASP A 248 8.78 4.27 19.15
CA ASP A 248 8.95 3.46 20.36
C ASP A 248 7.61 3.12 21.01
N GLU A 249 6.68 4.08 21.06
CA GLU A 249 5.34 3.89 21.60
C GLU A 249 4.53 2.82 20.84
N SER A 250 4.74 2.70 19.53
CA SER A 250 4.12 1.67 18.70
C SER A 250 4.72 0.30 18.99
N ILE A 251 6.05 0.24 19.16
CA ILE A 251 6.78 -0.98 19.48
C ILE A 251 6.36 -1.51 20.85
N GLU A 252 6.34 -0.66 21.88
CA GLU A 252 5.91 -1.01 23.23
C GLU A 252 4.47 -1.53 23.24
N PHE A 253 3.56 -0.85 22.53
CA PHE A 253 2.17 -1.26 22.43
C PHE A 253 2.02 -2.64 21.77
N ILE A 254 2.68 -2.86 20.63
CA ILE A 254 2.60 -4.14 19.90
C ILE A 254 3.21 -5.27 20.75
N LEU A 255 4.39 -5.10 21.33
CA LEU A 255 5.02 -6.13 22.18
C LEU A 255 4.19 -6.52 23.41
N LYS A 256 3.39 -5.58 23.92
CA LYS A 256 2.47 -5.82 25.03
C LYS A 256 1.25 -6.62 24.59
N GLU A 257 0.63 -6.24 23.48
CA GLU A 257 -0.70 -6.73 23.09
C GLU A 257 -0.66 -7.94 22.13
N PHE A 258 0.44 -8.13 21.37
CA PHE A 258 0.61 -9.19 20.38
C PHE A 258 0.91 -10.58 20.99
N ARG A 259 1.08 -10.65 22.31
CA ARG A 259 1.29 -11.90 23.05
C ARG A 259 0.03 -12.77 23.11
#